data_AF-A0A401YIS5-F1
#
_entry.id   AF-A0A401YIS5-F1
#
_cell.length_a   1.000
_cell.length_b   1.000
_cell.length_c   1.000
_cell.angle_alpha   90.00
_cell.angle_beta   90.00
_cell.angle_gamma   90.00
#
_symmetry.space_group_name_H-M   'P 1'
#
loop_
_entity.id
_entity.type
_entity.pdbx_description
1 polymer ?
#
loop_
_entity_poly.entity_id
_entity_poly.type
_entity_poly.pdbx_seq_one_letter_code
_entity_poly.pdbx_strand_id
1 'polypeptide(L)'
;MGSRRACGVTAGHGVAPCARSVIERRKDLRSTSPLILNAPHRHESIISRLDKPISDRFTSISRSKLQPAITMYANQMNNEHPVGFWSYTHRDDELDDGRIRRLAQSIGDEFEIITGEELKVFVDKKSIEWGDGWRIRIDTALTSSTFLIPIITPRYFKSQQCRREIITFAGHAASLGLDELLLPIHYVNVPELTDNKDEDEVIALIRKRQWVDWRELRLEDEKSPEYRKAINQLAARLSKILEESASVEAPPPVDLASEDDGPGFVEIMATAEAAMPRWVETLQSLTDVMTLVGSEMNWASQSFTESDSRNAGFAGRLRISQELAKRLDGPAQEMLTLGSKYSTELIDIDPAIISIIRYAAENKLNKEDKQSFREFFEILAGLIAATRANAPHMQAFAEGARSTAQSSRYIRPVMNILQAAIQHVIDGQTIIEEWDRLLKDVDDDPESPDEDVDE
;
A
#
# COMPACT_ATOMS: atom_id res chain seq x y z
N MET A 1 -25.25 8.36 -57.11
CA MET A 1 -25.48 6.93 -57.42
C MET A 1 -24.80 6.12 -56.35
N GLY A 2 -25.54 5.28 -55.62
CA GLY A 2 -24.97 4.46 -54.54
C GLY A 2 -26.02 4.07 -53.51
N SER A 3 -26.74 2.99 -53.81
CA SER A 3 -27.86 2.40 -53.07
C SER A 3 -27.51 1.97 -51.63
N ARG A 4 -28.48 2.10 -50.71
CA ARG A 4 -28.95 1.01 -49.81
C ARG A 4 -30.22 1.44 -49.06
N ARG A 5 -31.28 0.63 -49.15
CA ARG A 5 -32.40 0.55 -48.17
C ARG A 5 -31.88 -0.18 -46.91
N ALA A 6 -32.45 -0.16 -45.71
CA ALA A 6 -33.79 0.16 -45.21
C ALA A 6 -33.77 0.37 -43.67
N CYS A 7 -34.88 0.93 -43.16
CA CYS A 7 -35.39 0.92 -41.76
C CYS A 7 -34.53 1.65 -40.69
N GLY A 8 -35.04 2.52 -39.82
CA GLY A 8 -36.39 2.92 -39.44
C GLY A 8 -36.38 3.21 -37.94
N VAL A 9 -36.49 4.48 -37.52
CA VAL A 9 -36.55 4.90 -36.11
C VAL A 9 -37.59 6.01 -35.90
N THR A 10 -38.28 5.85 -34.78
CA THR A 10 -39.33 6.56 -34.04
C THR A 10 -39.29 8.09 -33.93
N ALA A 11 -40.48 8.72 -33.73
CA ALA A 11 -40.74 9.69 -32.64
C ALA A 11 -42.23 10.14 -32.59
N GLY A 12 -42.76 10.35 -31.38
CA GLY A 12 -43.73 11.45 -31.15
C GLY A 12 -44.76 11.34 -30.02
N HIS A 13 -44.55 12.18 -28.98
CA HIS A 13 -45.52 13.06 -28.28
C HIS A 13 -46.09 12.71 -26.89
N GLY A 14 -46.01 13.72 -26.00
CA GLY A 14 -46.69 13.86 -24.69
C GLY A 14 -45.95 14.83 -23.75
N VAL A 15 -46.00 16.16 -23.93
CA VAL A 15 -46.91 17.17 -23.31
C VAL A 15 -46.73 17.40 -21.79
N ALA A 16 -46.42 18.66 -21.43
CA ALA A 16 -46.32 19.21 -20.07
C ALA A 16 -47.62 19.93 -19.61
N PRO A 17 -47.73 20.32 -18.32
CA PRO A 17 -48.33 21.63 -18.00
C PRO A 17 -47.63 22.44 -16.87
N CYS A 18 -48.13 23.67 -16.72
CA CYS A 18 -47.52 24.89 -16.20
C CYS A 18 -47.86 25.22 -14.72
N ALA A 19 -47.21 26.27 -14.19
CA ALA A 19 -47.14 26.72 -12.79
C ALA A 19 -48.26 27.68 -12.30
N ARG A 20 -48.49 27.73 -10.96
CA ARG A 20 -48.76 28.96 -10.16
C ARG A 20 -48.92 28.74 -8.63
N SER A 21 -48.12 29.49 -7.83
CA SER A 21 -48.42 30.27 -6.58
C SER A 21 -49.03 29.57 -5.34
N VAL A 22 -48.78 29.84 -4.05
CA VAL A 22 -48.17 30.98 -3.30
C VAL A 22 -48.14 30.62 -1.77
N ILE A 23 -47.04 30.99 -1.07
CA ILE A 23 -46.92 31.53 0.32
C ILE A 23 -47.19 30.66 1.60
N GLU A 24 -46.16 30.67 2.49
CA GLU A 24 -46.13 30.54 3.97
C GLU A 24 -46.41 29.21 4.71
N ARG A 25 -45.34 28.58 5.26
CA ARG A 25 -44.92 28.76 6.67
C ARG A 25 -43.63 28.01 7.00
N ARG A 26 -42.63 28.76 7.47
CA ARG A 26 -41.46 28.27 8.22
C ARG A 26 -41.91 27.74 9.59
N LYS A 27 -41.38 26.59 10.02
CA LYS A 27 -40.71 26.40 11.33
C LYS A 27 -40.11 25.00 11.45
N ASP A 28 -38.98 24.95 12.14
CA ASP A 28 -38.33 23.77 12.74
C ASP A 28 -37.39 22.91 11.88
N LEU A 29 -36.22 23.49 11.59
CA LEU A 29 -34.95 22.74 11.54
C LEU A 29 -33.91 23.54 12.36
N ARG A 30 -33.87 23.27 13.66
CA ARG A 30 -32.76 23.60 14.56
C ARG A 30 -32.44 22.33 15.35
N SER A 31 -31.38 21.64 14.94
CA SER A 31 -30.50 20.85 15.82
C SER A 31 -29.37 20.29 14.97
N THR A 32 -28.34 21.09 14.74
CA THR A 32 -27.01 20.59 14.41
C THR A 32 -26.12 21.05 15.56
N SER A 33 -25.94 20.16 16.53
CA SER A 33 -25.02 20.34 17.65
C SER A 33 -23.58 20.51 17.14
N PRO A 34 -22.76 21.34 17.79
CA PRO A 34 -21.35 21.45 17.49
C PRO A 34 -20.61 20.16 17.92
N LEU A 35 -19.89 19.55 16.98
CA LEU A 35 -18.95 18.46 17.25
C LEU A 35 -17.80 19.00 18.12
N ILE A 36 -17.93 18.82 19.42
CA ILE A 36 -16.84 18.99 20.39
C ILE A 36 -15.97 17.74 20.28
N LEU A 37 -14.76 17.89 19.73
CA LEU A 37 -13.73 16.85 19.70
C LEU A 37 -13.15 16.72 21.13
N ASN A 38 -13.76 15.88 21.95
CA ASN A 38 -13.15 15.39 23.19
C ASN A 38 -12.57 13.99 22.91
N ALA A 39 -11.29 13.93 22.56
CA ALA A 39 -10.54 12.68 22.55
C ALA A 39 -10.12 12.34 24.01
N PRO A 40 -10.36 11.12 24.51
CA PRO A 40 -9.91 10.75 25.84
C PRO A 40 -8.40 10.40 25.84
N HIS A 41 -7.72 10.81 26.91
CA HIS A 41 -6.30 10.65 27.24
C HIS A 41 -5.77 9.20 27.35
N ARG A 42 -5.92 8.36 26.30
CA ARG A 42 -5.39 6.98 26.29
C ARG A 42 -4.16 6.75 25.40
N HIS A 43 -3.66 7.75 24.69
CA HIS A 43 -2.54 7.57 23.75
C HIS A 43 -1.14 7.63 24.40
N GLU A 44 -0.97 8.26 25.56
CA GLU A 44 0.34 8.38 26.22
C GLU A 44 0.90 7.05 26.74
N SER A 45 0.07 6.03 27.02
CA SER A 45 0.54 4.77 27.63
C SER A 45 1.08 3.72 26.65
N ILE A 46 0.81 3.86 25.35
CA ILE A 46 1.29 2.93 24.31
C ILE A 46 2.67 3.38 23.82
N ILE A 47 2.83 4.70 23.62
CA ILE A 47 4.06 5.36 23.16
C ILE A 47 5.24 5.05 24.11
N SER A 48 5.03 5.06 25.43
CA SER A 48 6.10 4.82 26.41
C SER A 48 6.59 3.37 26.50
N ARG A 49 5.94 2.41 25.81
CA ARG A 49 6.29 0.98 25.85
C ARG A 49 7.13 0.51 24.66
N LEU A 50 7.23 1.33 23.61
CA LEU A 50 8.03 1.06 22.40
C LEU A 50 9.52 1.39 22.56
N ASP A 51 9.93 1.91 23.72
CA ASP A 51 11.25 2.50 23.99
C ASP A 51 12.30 1.50 24.51
N LYS A 52 12.00 0.20 24.50
CA LYS A 52 12.96 -0.86 24.89
C LYS A 52 13.68 -1.40 23.65
N PRO A 53 15.02 -1.57 23.69
CA PRO A 53 15.77 -2.13 22.57
C PRO A 53 15.28 -3.55 22.21
N ILE A 54 14.99 -3.78 20.92
CA ILE A 54 14.58 -5.08 20.37
C ILE A 54 15.73 -6.09 20.51
N SER A 55 16.97 -5.59 20.45
CA SER A 55 18.22 -6.36 20.50
C SER A 55 18.46 -7.12 21.81
N ASP A 56 17.93 -6.66 22.95
CA ASP A 56 18.17 -7.28 24.26
C ASP A 56 17.39 -8.59 24.51
N ARG A 57 16.43 -8.97 23.64
CA ARG A 57 15.60 -10.18 23.83
C ARG A 57 16.06 -11.43 23.05
N PHE A 58 17.06 -11.34 22.18
CA PHE A 58 17.34 -12.39 21.18
C PHE A 58 18.77 -12.97 21.18
N THR A 59 19.50 -12.88 22.29
CA THR A 59 20.89 -13.37 22.39
C THR A 59 21.03 -14.81 22.89
N SER A 60 20.42 -15.79 22.22
CA SER A 60 21.06 -17.12 22.03
C SER A 60 20.22 -18.04 21.14
N ILE A 61 20.66 -18.27 19.90
CA ILE A 61 20.07 -19.30 19.03
C ILE A 61 21.22 -20.20 18.54
N SER A 62 21.27 -21.43 19.05
CA SER A 62 22.20 -22.45 18.57
C SER A 62 21.54 -23.29 17.47
N ARG A 63 22.12 -23.22 16.27
CA ARG A 63 21.79 -24.08 15.12
C ARG A 63 22.21 -25.53 15.39
N SER A 64 21.36 -26.37 15.95
CA SER A 64 21.41 -27.79 15.59
C SER A 64 20.14 -28.52 16.01
N LYS A 65 19.64 -29.32 15.06
CA LYS A 65 18.58 -30.34 15.17
C LYS A 65 17.18 -29.80 14.88
N LEU A 66 16.70 -30.04 13.65
CA LEU A 66 15.60 -30.99 13.37
C LEU A 66 15.16 -30.92 11.88
N GLN A 67 15.83 -31.70 11.02
CA GLN A 67 15.30 -32.30 9.79
C GLN A 67 15.15 -33.80 10.16
N PRO A 68 14.04 -34.57 9.94
CA PRO A 68 13.39 -34.74 8.63
C PRO A 68 11.93 -35.31 8.64
N ALA A 69 10.98 -34.83 9.46
CA ALA A 69 9.63 -35.43 9.52
C ALA A 69 8.51 -34.63 8.81
N ILE A 70 8.72 -33.33 8.55
CA ILE A 70 7.71 -32.43 7.96
C ILE A 70 7.74 -32.46 6.42
N THR A 71 8.86 -32.86 5.82
CA THR A 71 9.09 -32.91 4.36
C THR A 71 8.14 -33.84 3.59
N MET A 72 7.47 -34.81 4.25
CA MET A 72 6.66 -35.81 3.54
C MET A 72 5.20 -35.41 3.31
N TYR A 73 4.63 -34.52 4.13
CA TYR A 73 3.23 -34.09 4.00
C TYR A 73 3.05 -32.74 3.29
N ALA A 74 4.07 -31.86 3.29
CA ALA A 74 4.06 -30.60 2.54
C ALA A 74 4.11 -30.80 1.00
N ASN A 75 4.65 -31.94 0.54
CA ASN A 75 4.83 -32.23 -0.89
C ASN A 75 3.52 -32.55 -1.66
N GLN A 76 2.37 -32.70 -1.00
CA GLN A 76 1.12 -33.10 -1.67
C GLN A 76 0.15 -31.96 -2.01
N MET A 77 0.49 -30.71 -1.65
CA MET A 77 -0.27 -29.49 -2.03
C MET A 77 0.61 -28.46 -2.75
N ASN A 78 1.74 -28.90 -3.33
CA ASN A 78 2.57 -28.06 -4.18
C ASN A 78 1.91 -27.95 -5.55
N ASN A 79 1.23 -26.84 -5.83
CA ASN A 79 0.94 -26.47 -7.21
C ASN A 79 2.24 -25.83 -7.75
N GLU A 80 3.11 -26.69 -8.29
CA GLU A 80 4.54 -26.51 -8.63
C GLU A 80 4.86 -25.46 -9.72
N HIS A 81 3.93 -24.56 -10.06
CA HIS A 81 4.17 -23.57 -11.10
C HIS A 81 4.55 -22.20 -10.53
N PRO A 82 5.55 -21.51 -11.12
CA PRO A 82 5.83 -20.12 -10.79
C PRO A 82 4.61 -19.26 -11.12
N VAL A 83 4.43 -18.20 -10.35
CA VAL A 83 3.29 -17.30 -10.44
C VAL A 83 3.75 -15.87 -10.67
N GLY A 84 3.14 -15.19 -11.63
CA GLY A 84 3.36 -13.77 -11.89
C GLY A 84 2.10 -12.95 -11.63
N PHE A 85 2.14 -12.05 -10.65
CA PHE A 85 1.05 -11.10 -10.40
C PHE A 85 1.27 -9.82 -11.20
N TRP A 86 0.34 -9.52 -12.10
CA TRP A 86 0.39 -8.32 -12.93
C TRP A 86 -0.34 -7.17 -12.24
N SER A 87 0.39 -6.20 -11.71
CA SER A 87 -0.21 -5.01 -11.11
C SER A 87 -0.28 -3.88 -12.13
N TYR A 88 -1.48 -3.49 -12.53
CA TYR A 88 -1.71 -2.40 -13.49
C TYR A 88 -3.07 -1.76 -13.27
N THR A 89 -3.33 -0.63 -13.94
CA THR A 89 -4.67 -0.03 -13.96
C THR A 89 -5.45 -0.50 -15.18
N HIS A 90 -6.67 -1.01 -14.99
CA HIS A 90 -7.53 -1.45 -16.11
C HIS A 90 -7.72 -0.35 -17.16
N ARG A 91 -7.78 0.92 -16.71
CA ARG A 91 -7.96 2.04 -17.62
C ARG A 91 -6.75 2.26 -18.52
N ASP A 92 -5.54 2.01 -18.05
CA ASP A 92 -4.36 2.12 -18.92
C ASP A 92 -4.38 1.04 -20.00
N ASP A 93 -4.74 -0.19 -19.63
CA ASP A 93 -4.85 -1.29 -20.58
C ASP A 93 -5.99 -1.06 -21.60
N GLU A 94 -7.14 -0.53 -21.18
CA GLU A 94 -8.23 -0.13 -22.09
C GLU A 94 -7.78 0.97 -23.08
N LEU A 95 -6.99 1.93 -22.61
CA LEU A 95 -6.50 3.03 -23.43
C LEU A 95 -5.40 2.58 -24.39
N ASP A 96 -4.71 1.47 -24.08
CA ASP A 96 -3.69 0.84 -24.93
C ASP A 96 -4.21 -0.44 -25.61
N ASP A 97 -5.53 -0.50 -25.86
CA ASP A 97 -6.19 -1.57 -26.63
C ASP A 97 -5.85 -3.00 -26.15
N GLY A 98 -5.79 -3.22 -24.84
CA GLY A 98 -5.52 -4.53 -24.24
C GLY A 98 -4.05 -4.97 -24.28
N ARG A 99 -3.13 -4.07 -24.66
CA ARG A 99 -1.72 -4.39 -24.89
C ARG A 99 -0.96 -4.77 -23.62
N ILE A 100 -1.36 -4.26 -22.45
CA ILE A 100 -0.72 -4.62 -21.17
C ILE A 100 -1.03 -6.07 -20.84
N ARG A 101 -2.27 -6.54 -21.07
CA ARG A 101 -2.61 -7.95 -20.87
C ARG A 101 -1.93 -8.88 -21.87
N ARG A 102 -1.83 -8.46 -23.14
CA ARG A 102 -1.10 -9.26 -24.15
C ARG A 102 0.39 -9.34 -23.86
N LEU A 103 0.99 -8.27 -23.32
CA LEU A 103 2.37 -8.29 -22.82
C LEU A 103 2.54 -9.35 -21.73
N ALA A 104 1.63 -9.39 -20.76
CA ALA A 104 1.64 -10.38 -19.67
C ALA A 104 1.59 -11.82 -20.22
N GLN A 105 0.68 -12.09 -21.15
CA GLN A 105 0.57 -13.40 -21.82
C GLN A 105 1.84 -13.74 -22.60
N SER A 106 2.38 -12.79 -23.38
CA SER A 106 3.56 -13.02 -24.21
C SER A 106 4.79 -13.39 -23.37
N ILE A 107 4.92 -12.78 -22.19
CA ILE A 107 6.01 -13.12 -21.24
C ILE A 107 5.78 -14.49 -20.63
N GLY A 108 4.54 -14.85 -20.28
CA GLY A 108 4.20 -16.19 -19.79
C GLY A 108 4.49 -17.28 -20.83
N ASP A 109 4.05 -17.07 -22.07
CA ASP A 109 4.28 -17.99 -23.20
C ASP A 109 5.78 -18.15 -23.49
N GLU A 110 6.53 -17.05 -23.51
CA GLU A 110 7.98 -17.10 -23.76
C GLU A 110 8.75 -17.73 -22.59
N PHE A 111 8.29 -17.51 -21.35
CA PHE A 111 8.85 -18.19 -20.18
C PHE A 111 8.67 -19.70 -20.31
N GLU A 112 7.47 -20.18 -20.64
CA GLU A 112 7.20 -21.61 -20.83
C GLU A 112 8.02 -22.20 -21.99
N ILE A 113 8.28 -21.43 -23.05
CA ILE A 113 9.20 -21.83 -24.13
C ILE A 113 10.64 -22.03 -23.62
N ILE A 114 11.10 -21.14 -22.74
CA ILE A 114 12.49 -21.15 -22.22
C ILE A 114 12.68 -22.27 -21.19
N THR A 115 11.74 -22.43 -20.25
CA THR A 115 11.90 -23.29 -19.07
C THR A 115 11.21 -24.64 -19.20
N GLY A 116 10.17 -24.73 -20.05
CA GLY A 116 9.27 -25.87 -20.10
C GLY A 116 8.22 -25.90 -18.98
N GLU A 117 8.16 -24.86 -18.14
CA GLU A 117 7.23 -24.73 -17.03
C GLU A 117 6.24 -23.58 -17.25
N GLU A 118 4.97 -23.80 -16.95
CA GLU A 118 3.94 -22.74 -17.05
C GLU A 118 4.19 -21.65 -16.00
N LEU A 119 4.39 -20.40 -16.44
CA LEU A 119 4.27 -19.23 -15.57
C LEU A 119 2.81 -18.83 -15.50
N LYS A 120 2.16 -19.11 -14.37
CA LYS A 120 0.75 -18.74 -14.19
C LYS A 120 0.63 -17.24 -13.92
N VAL A 121 0.21 -16.49 -14.93
CA VAL A 121 0.07 -15.03 -14.84
C VAL A 121 -1.34 -14.62 -14.43
N PHE A 122 -1.46 -13.87 -13.33
CA PHE A 122 -2.73 -13.31 -12.87
C PHE A 122 -2.85 -11.84 -13.25
N VAL A 123 -3.84 -11.53 -14.11
CA VAL A 123 -3.99 -10.22 -14.76
C VAL A 123 -5.32 -9.53 -14.42
N ASP A 124 -6.23 -10.16 -13.66
CA ASP A 124 -7.53 -9.56 -13.31
C ASP A 124 -7.70 -9.39 -11.79
N LYS A 125 -8.19 -8.21 -11.39
CA LYS A 125 -8.47 -7.81 -9.99
C LYS A 125 -9.89 -8.18 -9.54
N LYS A 126 -10.68 -8.86 -10.39
CA LYS A 126 -12.07 -9.22 -10.08
C LYS A 126 -12.24 -10.36 -9.10
N SER A 127 -11.22 -11.17 -8.86
CA SER A 127 -11.34 -12.23 -7.88
C SER A 127 -10.98 -11.68 -6.50
N ILE A 128 -11.90 -11.83 -5.56
CA ILE A 128 -11.60 -11.86 -4.13
C ILE A 128 -10.46 -12.87 -3.86
N GLU A 129 -10.29 -13.87 -4.74
CA GLU A 129 -9.14 -14.79 -4.83
C GLU A 129 -7.79 -14.13 -5.16
N TRP A 130 -7.74 -12.89 -5.68
CA TRP A 130 -6.48 -12.17 -5.85
C TRP A 130 -5.90 -11.91 -4.48
N GLY A 131 -6.57 -11.10 -3.65
CA GLY A 131 -6.16 -10.81 -2.28
C GLY A 131 -5.95 -12.10 -1.50
N ASP A 132 -6.91 -13.01 -1.49
CA ASP A 132 -6.85 -14.18 -0.61
C ASP A 132 -5.85 -15.25 -1.11
N GLY A 133 -5.74 -15.48 -2.41
CA GLY A 133 -4.87 -16.53 -2.98
C GLY A 133 -3.39 -16.19 -2.99
N TRP A 134 -3.00 -14.91 -3.17
CA TRP A 134 -1.58 -14.52 -3.07
C TRP A 134 -1.14 -14.31 -1.62
N ARG A 135 -2.02 -13.75 -0.76
CA ARG A 135 -1.77 -13.62 0.68
C ARG A 135 -1.43 -14.99 1.28
N ILE A 136 -2.28 -16.00 1.02
CA ILE A 136 -2.04 -17.39 1.45
C ILE A 136 -0.70 -17.94 0.93
N ARG A 137 -0.33 -17.68 -0.34
CA ARG A 137 0.91 -18.24 -0.93
C ARG A 137 2.18 -17.60 -0.39
N ILE A 138 2.15 -16.32 -0.02
CA ILE A 138 3.29 -15.67 0.63
C ILE A 138 3.45 -16.13 2.08
N ASP A 139 2.35 -16.38 2.79
CA ASP A 139 2.38 -16.82 4.19
C ASP A 139 2.85 -18.26 4.36
N THR A 140 2.73 -19.10 3.32
CA THR A 140 3.09 -20.54 3.41
C THR A 140 4.61 -20.79 3.35
N ALA A 141 5.46 -19.76 3.50
CA ALA A 141 6.92 -19.86 3.61
C ALA A 141 7.67 -20.60 2.48
N LEU A 142 7.02 -20.89 1.34
CA LEU A 142 7.53 -21.86 0.35
C LEU A 142 7.34 -21.47 -1.13
N THR A 143 7.23 -20.20 -1.51
CA THR A 143 7.36 -19.90 -2.95
C THR A 143 8.26 -18.70 -3.23
N SER A 144 9.56 -18.98 -3.24
CA SER A 144 10.56 -18.31 -4.11
C SER A 144 10.11 -18.15 -5.58
N SER A 145 8.99 -18.79 -5.95
CA SER A 145 8.41 -18.77 -7.28
C SER A 145 7.29 -17.76 -7.53
N THR A 146 7.10 -16.75 -6.67
CA THR A 146 6.04 -15.74 -6.84
C THR A 146 6.59 -14.34 -7.15
N PHE A 147 6.27 -13.80 -8.32
CA PHE A 147 6.66 -12.45 -8.76
C PHE A 147 5.52 -11.45 -8.63
N LEU A 148 5.87 -10.19 -8.32
CA LEU A 148 5.01 -9.04 -8.59
C LEU A 148 5.60 -8.20 -9.72
N ILE A 149 4.80 -7.94 -10.75
CA ILE A 149 5.19 -7.19 -11.95
C ILE A 149 4.31 -5.94 -12.09
N PRO A 150 4.71 -4.81 -11.47
CA PRO A 150 4.04 -3.52 -11.63
C PRO A 150 4.25 -2.92 -13.02
N ILE A 151 3.17 -2.50 -13.67
CA ILE A 151 3.19 -1.77 -14.94
C ILE A 151 3.08 -0.28 -14.65
N ILE A 152 4.22 0.39 -14.71
CA ILE A 152 4.35 1.74 -14.19
C ILE A 152 3.88 2.78 -15.20
N THR A 153 2.82 3.49 -14.81
CA THR A 153 2.21 4.61 -15.53
C THR A 153 1.87 5.74 -14.54
N PRO A 154 1.57 6.96 -15.00
CA PRO A 154 1.09 8.02 -14.11
C PRO A 154 -0.21 7.68 -13.37
N ARG A 155 -1.03 6.76 -13.91
CA ARG A 155 -2.29 6.31 -13.26
C ARG A 155 -2.03 5.26 -12.20
N TYR A 156 -0.96 4.46 -12.33
CA TYR A 156 -0.54 3.48 -11.32
C TYR A 156 -0.38 4.15 -9.95
N PHE A 157 0.38 5.24 -9.86
CA PHE A 157 0.63 5.97 -8.62
C PHE A 157 -0.60 6.66 -8.02
N LYS A 158 -1.65 6.87 -8.81
CA LYS A 158 -2.93 7.45 -8.35
C LYS A 158 -3.91 6.38 -7.88
N SER A 159 -3.63 5.11 -8.17
CA SER A 159 -4.48 3.98 -7.82
C SER A 159 -4.12 3.48 -6.41
N GLN A 160 -5.00 3.74 -5.45
CA GLN A 160 -4.85 3.26 -4.06
C GLN A 160 -4.61 1.76 -3.99
N GLN A 161 -5.33 1.02 -4.84
CA GLN A 161 -5.19 -0.42 -4.89
C GLN A 161 -3.77 -0.79 -5.33
N CYS A 162 -3.26 -0.24 -6.44
CA CYS A 162 -1.91 -0.53 -6.95
C CYS A 162 -0.81 -0.17 -5.95
N ARG A 163 -0.95 0.98 -5.26
CA ARG A 163 -0.04 1.37 -4.17
C ARG A 163 -0.04 0.35 -3.04
N ARG A 164 -1.22 -0.12 -2.64
CA ARG A 164 -1.35 -1.16 -1.63
C ARG A 164 -0.67 -2.47 -2.02
N GLU A 165 -0.88 -2.96 -3.24
CA GLU A 165 -0.29 -4.24 -3.68
C GLU A 165 1.25 -4.21 -3.63
N ILE A 166 1.85 -3.13 -4.12
CA ILE A 166 3.32 -3.02 -4.16
C ILE A 166 3.93 -2.79 -2.78
N ILE A 167 3.30 -1.98 -1.92
CA ILE A 167 3.77 -1.76 -0.55
C ILE A 167 3.74 -3.09 0.22
N THR A 168 2.60 -3.78 0.21
CA THR A 168 2.45 -5.06 0.91
C THR A 168 3.43 -6.11 0.38
N PHE A 169 3.55 -6.26 -0.94
CA PHE A 169 4.47 -7.24 -1.52
C PHE A 169 5.93 -6.94 -1.18
N ALA A 170 6.34 -5.67 -1.23
CA ALA A 170 7.72 -5.29 -0.95
C ALA A 170 8.13 -5.57 0.49
N GLY A 171 7.23 -5.34 1.45
CA GLY A 171 7.47 -5.69 2.85
C GLY A 171 7.73 -7.18 3.06
N HIS A 172 6.88 -8.01 2.48
CA HIS A 172 7.02 -9.46 2.50
C HIS A 172 8.31 -9.94 1.82
N ALA A 173 8.58 -9.46 0.60
CA ALA A 173 9.79 -9.79 -0.14
C ALA A 173 11.05 -9.40 0.65
N ALA A 174 11.09 -8.20 1.20
CA ALA A 174 12.20 -7.72 2.03
C ALA A 174 12.36 -8.54 3.32
N SER A 175 11.27 -8.98 3.95
CA SER A 175 11.34 -9.82 5.16
C SER A 175 12.00 -11.19 4.90
N LEU A 176 11.99 -11.63 3.64
CA LEU A 176 12.59 -12.88 3.16
C LEU A 176 13.93 -12.69 2.44
N GLY A 177 14.40 -11.44 2.27
CA GLY A 177 15.58 -11.14 1.45
C GLY A 177 15.35 -11.30 -0.07
N LEU A 178 14.11 -11.47 -0.52
CA LEU A 178 13.74 -11.78 -1.91
C LEU A 178 13.29 -10.53 -2.69
N ASP A 179 14.01 -9.43 -2.52
CA ASP A 179 13.69 -8.12 -3.10
C ASP A 179 13.62 -8.14 -4.64
N GLU A 180 14.29 -9.08 -5.28
CA GLU A 180 14.34 -9.31 -6.72
C GLU A 180 13.03 -9.85 -7.33
N LEU A 181 12.12 -10.37 -6.50
CA LEU A 181 10.80 -10.83 -6.95
C LEU A 181 9.85 -9.68 -7.32
N LEU A 182 10.22 -8.44 -6.96
CA LEU A 182 9.53 -7.23 -7.40
C LEU A 182 10.17 -6.70 -8.69
N LEU A 183 9.45 -6.79 -9.81
CA LEU A 183 9.96 -6.46 -11.14
C LEU A 183 9.13 -5.38 -11.82
N PRO A 184 9.38 -4.09 -11.53
CA PRO A 184 8.66 -3.00 -12.17
C PRO A 184 9.00 -2.87 -13.66
N ILE A 185 7.99 -2.69 -14.49
CA ILE A 185 8.12 -2.36 -15.91
C ILE A 185 7.76 -0.88 -16.10
N HIS A 186 8.73 -0.05 -16.46
CA HIS A 186 8.52 1.37 -16.74
C HIS A 186 7.85 1.53 -18.10
N TYR A 187 6.52 1.60 -18.11
CA TYR A 187 5.72 1.48 -19.32
C TYR A 187 5.48 2.82 -20.01
N VAL A 188 5.18 3.86 -19.23
CA VAL A 188 5.01 5.23 -19.73
C VAL A 188 5.94 6.14 -18.95
N ASN A 189 6.42 7.20 -19.59
CA ASN A 189 7.25 8.18 -18.90
C ASN A 189 6.51 8.75 -17.67
N VAL A 190 7.15 8.61 -16.52
CA VAL A 190 6.73 9.18 -15.23
C VAL A 190 7.91 10.02 -14.78
N PRO A 191 7.87 11.35 -14.99
CA PRO A 191 8.98 12.24 -14.63
C PRO A 191 9.46 12.05 -13.19
N GLU A 192 8.54 11.77 -12.28
CA GLU A 192 8.77 11.57 -10.85
C GLU A 192 9.64 10.33 -10.54
N LEU A 193 9.72 9.35 -11.45
CA LEU A 193 10.66 8.24 -11.30
C LEU A 193 12.10 8.62 -11.68
N THR A 194 12.27 9.62 -12.55
CA THR A 194 13.58 10.05 -13.07
C THR A 194 14.15 11.26 -12.35
N ASP A 195 13.31 12.06 -11.71
CA ASP A 195 13.72 13.24 -10.96
C ASP A 195 14.05 12.85 -9.50
N ASN A 196 15.26 13.16 -9.00
CA ASN A 196 15.69 12.83 -7.61
C ASN A 196 15.01 13.70 -6.53
N LYS A 197 13.77 14.13 -6.74
CA LYS A 197 13.13 15.17 -5.92
C LYS A 197 11.88 14.70 -5.19
N ASP A 198 11.40 13.50 -5.45
CA ASP A 198 10.05 13.11 -5.03
C ASP A 198 10.02 12.50 -3.63
N GLU A 199 8.98 12.91 -2.88
CA GLU A 199 8.66 12.50 -1.52
C GLU A 199 7.71 11.28 -1.47
N ASP A 200 7.35 10.71 -2.62
CA ASP A 200 6.46 9.54 -2.73
C ASP A 200 7.21 8.23 -2.46
N GLU A 201 6.71 7.49 -1.46
CA GLU A 201 7.26 6.25 -0.96
C GLU A 201 7.18 5.10 -1.97
N VAL A 202 6.14 5.03 -2.79
CA VAL A 202 6.00 3.98 -3.81
C VAL A 202 6.96 4.24 -4.97
N ILE A 203 7.15 5.51 -5.33
CA ILE A 203 8.18 5.93 -6.28
C ILE A 203 9.57 5.59 -5.73
N ALA A 204 9.85 5.94 -4.47
CA ALA A 204 11.12 5.63 -3.81
C ALA A 204 11.38 4.11 -3.76
N LEU A 205 10.35 3.32 -3.46
CA LEU A 205 10.38 1.86 -3.43
C LEU A 205 10.72 1.31 -4.82
N ILE A 206 9.97 1.70 -5.86
CA ILE A 206 10.27 1.27 -7.24
C ILE A 206 11.69 1.66 -7.64
N ARG A 207 12.17 2.83 -7.21
CA ARG A 207 13.51 3.30 -7.56
C ARG A 207 14.64 2.55 -6.89
N LYS A 208 14.42 2.09 -5.65
CA LYS A 208 15.34 1.19 -4.95
C LYS A 208 15.43 -0.17 -5.65
N ARG A 209 14.42 -0.54 -6.46
CA ARG A 209 14.41 -1.78 -7.25
C ARG A 209 14.90 -1.54 -8.67
N GLN A 210 15.45 -2.59 -9.29
CA GLN A 210 15.80 -2.55 -10.71
C GLN A 210 14.53 -2.65 -11.57
N TRP A 211 14.15 -1.59 -12.26
CA TRP A 211 13.06 -1.60 -13.23
C TRP A 211 13.53 -1.91 -14.66
N VAL A 212 12.61 -2.35 -15.50
CA VAL A 212 12.84 -2.56 -16.94
C VAL A 212 12.19 -1.45 -17.74
N ASP A 213 12.96 -0.74 -18.56
CA ASP A 213 12.42 0.32 -19.41
C ASP A 213 11.68 -0.27 -20.62
N TRP A 214 10.39 0.04 -20.72
CA TRP A 214 9.50 -0.43 -21.78
C TRP A 214 8.83 0.72 -22.54
N ARG A 215 9.27 1.97 -22.30
CA ARG A 215 8.62 3.18 -22.82
C ARG A 215 8.63 3.27 -24.34
N GLU A 216 9.74 2.87 -24.96
CA GLU A 216 9.87 2.81 -26.42
C GLU A 216 9.30 1.50 -26.97
N LEU A 217 9.53 0.38 -26.29
CA LEU A 217 9.08 -0.95 -26.73
C LEU A 217 7.56 -1.08 -26.81
N ARG A 218 6.79 -0.36 -25.98
CA ARG A 218 5.33 -0.33 -26.12
C ARG A 218 4.84 0.37 -27.40
N LEU A 219 5.70 1.13 -28.10
CA LEU A 219 5.34 1.81 -29.35
C LEU A 219 5.65 0.97 -30.59
N GLU A 220 6.50 -0.06 -30.44
CA GLU A 220 6.86 -0.97 -31.53
C GLU A 220 5.70 -1.88 -31.95
N ASP A 221 5.82 -2.59 -33.06
CA ASP A 221 4.90 -3.67 -33.42
C ASP A 221 5.15 -4.91 -32.55
N GLU A 222 4.11 -5.59 -32.04
CA GLU A 222 4.26 -6.77 -31.17
C GLU A 222 4.99 -7.95 -31.86
N LYS A 223 5.04 -7.97 -33.20
CA LYS A 223 5.77 -8.96 -33.99
C LYS A 223 7.15 -8.50 -34.42
N SER A 224 7.56 -7.28 -34.07
CA SER A 224 8.88 -6.76 -34.45
C SER A 224 9.99 -7.59 -33.81
N PRO A 225 11.17 -7.70 -34.46
CA PRO A 225 12.34 -8.33 -33.86
C PRO A 225 12.72 -7.71 -32.51
N GLU A 226 12.58 -6.39 -32.37
CA GLU A 226 12.92 -5.63 -31.16
C GLU A 226 12.00 -6.01 -30.00
N TYR A 227 10.67 -6.04 -30.23
CA TYR A 227 9.70 -6.41 -29.22
C TYR A 227 9.90 -7.85 -28.76
N ARG A 228 10.03 -8.79 -29.70
CA ARG A 228 10.21 -10.21 -29.38
C ARG A 228 11.50 -10.49 -28.61
N LYS A 229 12.60 -9.81 -28.94
CA LYS A 229 13.85 -9.90 -28.17
C LYS A 229 13.67 -9.41 -26.74
N ALA A 230 12.93 -8.32 -26.54
CA ALA A 230 12.69 -7.78 -25.21
C ALA A 230 11.80 -8.72 -24.35
N ILE A 231 10.81 -9.38 -24.96
CA ILE A 231 10.02 -10.42 -24.29
C ILE A 231 10.90 -11.59 -23.84
N ASN A 232 11.76 -12.10 -24.75
CA ASN A 232 12.71 -13.15 -24.43
C ASN A 232 13.66 -12.76 -23.28
N GLN A 233 14.16 -11.53 -23.27
CA GLN A 233 15.01 -11.03 -22.19
C GLN A 233 14.30 -10.96 -20.84
N LEU A 234 13.03 -10.52 -20.81
CA LEU A 234 12.23 -10.52 -19.59
C LEU A 234 11.96 -11.93 -19.08
N ALA A 235 11.55 -12.84 -19.96
CA ALA A 235 11.29 -14.23 -19.60
C ALA A 235 12.56 -14.94 -19.10
N ALA A 236 13.70 -14.73 -19.76
CA ALA A 236 14.99 -15.25 -19.30
C ALA A 236 15.41 -14.68 -17.93
N ARG A 237 15.13 -13.39 -17.68
CA ARG A 237 15.38 -12.77 -16.37
C ARG A 237 14.52 -13.41 -15.27
N LEU A 238 13.25 -13.67 -15.53
CA LEU A 238 12.36 -14.35 -14.60
C LEU A 238 12.88 -15.76 -14.26
N SER A 239 13.28 -16.54 -15.28
CA SER A 239 13.89 -17.87 -15.08
C SER A 239 15.12 -17.80 -14.18
N LYS A 240 16.01 -16.84 -14.44
CA LYS A 240 17.23 -16.67 -13.66
C LYS A 240 16.93 -16.40 -12.18
N ILE A 241 15.98 -15.51 -11.90
CA ILE A 241 15.59 -15.18 -10.52
C ILE A 241 14.98 -16.41 -9.82
N LEU A 242 14.19 -17.23 -10.52
CA LEU A 242 13.67 -18.48 -9.95
C LEU A 242 14.79 -19.47 -9.61
N GLU A 243 15.77 -19.64 -10.50
CA GLU A 243 16.91 -20.52 -10.28
C GLU A 243 17.76 -20.06 -9.08
N GLU A 244 17.99 -18.75 -8.97
CA GLU A 244 18.75 -18.13 -7.87
C GLU A 244 18.01 -18.26 -6.54
N SER A 245 16.72 -17.93 -6.50
CA SER A 245 15.90 -18.00 -5.30
C SER A 245 15.61 -19.43 -4.81
N ALA A 246 15.56 -20.43 -5.71
CA ALA A 246 15.46 -21.85 -5.34
C ALA A 246 16.75 -22.39 -4.69
N SER A 247 17.91 -21.79 -5.00
CA SER A 247 19.21 -22.22 -4.45
C SER A 247 19.43 -21.81 -2.98
N VAL A 248 18.64 -20.85 -2.48
CA VAL A 248 18.66 -20.38 -1.07
C VAL A 248 18.06 -21.44 -0.12
N GLU A 249 17.26 -22.37 -0.63
CA GLU A 249 16.47 -23.34 0.15
C GLU A 249 17.26 -24.57 0.65
N ALA A 250 18.52 -24.75 0.23
CA ALA A 250 19.40 -25.82 0.73
C ALA A 250 20.72 -25.24 1.23
N PRO A 251 21.04 -25.29 2.54
CA PRO A 251 22.39 -24.94 2.99
C PRO A 251 23.34 -26.12 2.74
N PRO A 252 24.30 -26.05 1.80
CA PRO A 252 25.52 -26.82 1.95
C PRO A 252 26.30 -26.28 3.17
N PRO A 253 27.17 -27.11 3.79
CA PRO A 253 28.05 -26.64 4.84
C PRO A 253 29.02 -25.62 4.25
N VAL A 254 28.73 -24.34 4.53
CA VAL A 254 29.56 -23.14 4.50
C VAL A 254 30.93 -23.32 3.84
N ASP A 255 31.07 -22.80 2.62
CA ASP A 255 32.27 -22.05 2.26
C ASP A 255 31.84 -20.60 2.02
N LEU A 256 32.49 -19.68 2.74
CA LEU A 256 32.16 -18.26 2.82
C LEU A 256 32.51 -17.54 1.52
N ALA A 257 31.58 -17.51 0.56
CA ALA A 257 31.48 -16.49 -0.48
C ALA A 257 30.29 -16.79 -1.40
N SER A 258 29.08 -16.45 -0.98
CA SER A 258 27.98 -16.17 -1.91
C SER A 258 27.62 -14.71 -1.79
N GLU A 259 27.73 -14.00 -2.91
CA GLU A 259 27.31 -12.60 -3.09
C GLU A 259 25.77 -12.53 -3.06
N ASP A 260 25.18 -12.73 -1.89
CA ASP A 260 23.80 -12.34 -1.63
C ASP A 260 23.82 -10.92 -1.05
N ASP A 261 23.49 -9.93 -1.88
CA ASP A 261 23.52 -8.50 -1.55
C ASP A 261 22.27 -8.06 -0.73
N GLY A 262 21.40 -8.99 -0.32
CA GLY A 262 20.23 -8.74 0.51
C GLY A 262 20.55 -8.58 2.01
N PRO A 263 19.81 -7.74 2.77
CA PRO A 263 20.00 -7.62 4.21
C PRO A 263 19.53 -8.89 4.92
N GLY A 264 20.39 -9.49 5.74
CA GLY A 264 20.04 -10.61 6.60
C GLY A 264 19.13 -10.21 7.77
N PHE A 265 18.69 -11.20 8.54
CA PHE A 265 17.78 -10.99 9.68
C PHE A 265 18.30 -9.95 10.69
N VAL A 266 19.62 -9.93 10.95
CA VAL A 266 20.23 -8.99 11.91
C VAL A 266 20.20 -7.57 11.37
N GLU A 267 20.47 -7.39 10.07
CA GLU A 267 20.42 -6.11 9.38
C GLU A 267 18.98 -5.55 9.34
N ILE A 268 17.99 -6.41 9.09
CA ILE A 268 16.56 -6.05 9.13
C ILE A 268 16.17 -5.55 10.53
N MET A 269 16.55 -6.27 11.59
CA MET A 269 16.23 -5.87 12.97
C MET A 269 16.93 -4.57 13.37
N ALA A 270 18.20 -4.40 13.02
CA ALA A 270 18.95 -3.17 13.30
C ALA A 270 18.33 -1.94 12.61
N THR A 271 17.84 -2.11 11.37
CA THR A 271 17.15 -1.05 10.63
C THR A 271 15.85 -0.64 11.31
N ALA A 272 15.03 -1.62 11.72
CA ALA A 272 13.79 -1.37 12.43
C ALA A 272 14.00 -0.74 13.81
N GLU A 273 15.00 -1.20 14.58
CA GLU A 273 15.35 -0.63 15.90
C GLU A 273 15.76 0.84 15.79
N ALA A 274 16.50 1.21 14.74
CA ALA A 274 16.84 2.60 14.49
C ALA A 274 15.63 3.44 14.03
N ALA A 275 14.71 2.85 13.26
CA ALA A 275 13.55 3.54 12.69
C ALA A 275 12.42 3.77 13.71
N MET A 276 12.21 2.86 14.66
CA MET A 276 11.07 2.89 15.58
C MET A 276 10.96 4.20 16.40
N PRO A 277 12.04 4.72 17.03
CA PRO A 277 11.94 5.96 17.81
C PRO A 277 11.61 7.17 16.94
N ARG A 278 12.18 7.24 15.73
CA ARG A 278 11.89 8.31 14.77
C ARG A 278 10.44 8.25 14.31
N TRP A 279 9.93 7.05 14.04
CA TRP A 279 8.53 6.86 13.66
C TRP A 279 7.55 7.35 14.73
N VAL A 280 7.85 7.08 16.01
CA VAL A 280 7.06 7.57 17.14
C VAL A 280 7.08 9.10 17.23
N GLU A 281 8.24 9.74 17.07
CA GLU A 281 8.37 11.21 17.04
C GLU A 281 7.63 11.83 15.86
N THR A 282 7.73 11.21 14.68
CA THR A 282 7.01 11.62 13.47
C THR A 282 5.50 11.54 13.69
N LEU A 283 4.99 10.47 14.30
CA LEU A 283 3.56 10.31 14.61
C LEU A 283 3.02 11.38 15.57
N GLN A 284 3.80 11.74 16.59
CA GLN A 284 3.45 12.83 17.51
C GLN A 284 3.38 14.17 16.77
N SER A 285 4.43 14.50 16.02
CA SER A 285 4.51 15.74 15.22
C SER A 285 3.38 15.83 14.20
N LEU A 286 3.03 14.71 13.57
CA LEU A 286 1.92 14.63 12.62
C LEU A 286 0.58 14.92 13.32
N THR A 287 0.39 14.44 14.54
CA THR A 287 -0.82 14.71 15.34
C THR A 287 -0.95 16.19 15.69
N ASP A 288 0.15 16.84 16.04
CA ASP A 288 0.19 18.27 16.37
C ASP A 288 -0.15 19.13 15.14
N VAL A 289 0.48 18.86 13.99
CA VAL A 289 0.20 19.62 12.76
C VAL A 289 -1.22 19.36 12.25
N MET A 290 -1.75 18.14 12.37
CA MET A 290 -3.15 17.85 12.03
C MET A 290 -4.13 18.65 12.88
N THR A 291 -3.84 18.79 14.18
CA THR A 291 -4.63 19.61 15.10
C THR A 291 -4.59 21.08 14.69
N LEU A 292 -3.43 21.59 14.31
CA LEU A 292 -3.27 22.95 13.81
C LEU A 292 -4.06 23.18 12.51
N VAL A 293 -3.94 22.29 11.52
CA VAL A 293 -4.72 22.34 10.27
C VAL A 293 -6.22 22.35 10.56
N GLY A 294 -6.68 21.49 11.47
CA GLY A 294 -8.08 21.45 11.91
C GLY A 294 -8.55 22.78 12.53
N SER A 295 -7.70 23.42 13.33
CA SER A 295 -8.00 24.73 13.94
C SER A 295 -8.15 25.85 12.90
N GLU A 296 -7.29 25.87 11.86
CA GLU A 296 -7.35 26.85 10.78
C GLU A 296 -8.59 26.65 9.89
N MET A 297 -8.98 25.40 9.66
CA MET A 297 -10.23 25.07 8.97
C MET A 297 -11.46 25.54 9.76
N ASN A 298 -11.45 25.35 11.08
CA ASN A 298 -12.52 25.84 11.95
C ASN A 298 -12.59 27.37 11.94
N TRP A 299 -11.44 28.06 12.00
CA TRP A 299 -11.38 29.51 11.84
C TRP A 299 -12.01 29.98 10.52
N ALA A 300 -11.72 29.31 9.40
CA ALA A 300 -12.30 29.66 8.11
C ALA A 300 -13.82 29.47 8.09
N SER A 301 -14.32 28.37 8.64
CA SER A 301 -15.76 28.09 8.75
C SER A 301 -16.51 29.19 9.51
N GLN A 302 -15.95 29.62 10.65
CA GLN A 302 -16.49 30.73 11.45
C GLN A 302 -16.42 32.05 10.68
N SER A 303 -15.26 32.33 10.05
CA SER A 303 -15.05 33.54 9.25
C SER A 303 -16.01 33.65 8.07
N PHE A 304 -16.31 32.55 7.39
CA PHE A 304 -17.30 32.50 6.32
C PHE A 304 -18.70 32.84 6.85
N THR A 305 -19.10 32.24 7.96
CA THR A 305 -20.39 32.50 8.61
C THR A 305 -20.54 33.98 8.98
N GLU A 306 -19.51 34.59 9.58
CA GLU A 306 -19.51 36.02 9.91
C GLU A 306 -19.53 36.92 8.67
N SER A 307 -18.79 36.56 7.61
CA SER A 307 -18.77 37.32 6.36
C SER A 307 -20.13 37.28 5.66
N ASP A 308 -20.80 36.12 5.67
CA ASP A 308 -22.13 35.96 5.11
C ASP A 308 -23.18 36.73 5.92
N SER A 309 -23.06 36.77 7.26
CA SER A 309 -23.94 37.57 8.13
C SER A 309 -23.83 39.08 7.87
N ARG A 310 -22.68 39.54 7.37
CA ARG A 310 -22.41 40.92 6.96
C ARG A 310 -22.79 41.20 5.50
N ASN A 311 -23.39 40.24 4.80
CA ASN A 311 -23.75 40.32 3.39
C ASN A 311 -22.56 40.71 2.48
N ALA A 312 -21.32 40.35 2.86
CA ALA A 312 -20.12 40.70 2.09
C ALA A 312 -19.98 39.90 0.78
N GLY A 313 -20.88 38.95 0.53
CA GLY A 313 -20.98 38.19 -0.71
C GLY A 313 -19.70 37.41 -1.05
N PHE A 314 -19.52 37.13 -2.35
CA PHE A 314 -18.36 36.37 -2.83
C PHE A 314 -17.02 37.10 -2.63
N ALA A 315 -17.01 38.43 -2.53
CA ALA A 315 -15.79 39.18 -2.26
C ALA A 315 -15.25 38.89 -0.85
N GLY A 316 -16.13 38.82 0.15
CA GLY A 316 -15.77 38.42 1.52
C GLY A 316 -15.24 36.99 1.59
N ARG A 317 -15.93 36.05 0.91
CA ARG A 317 -15.49 34.65 0.81
C ARG A 317 -14.14 34.50 0.11
N LEU A 318 -13.89 35.27 -0.95
CA LEU A 318 -12.60 35.24 -1.65
C LEU A 318 -11.46 35.70 -0.74
N ARG A 319 -11.65 36.78 0.02
CA ARG A 319 -10.66 37.27 0.98
C ARG A 319 -10.35 36.23 2.06
N ILE A 320 -11.38 35.57 2.61
CA ILE A 320 -11.20 34.50 3.60
C ILE A 320 -10.45 33.32 2.99
N SER A 321 -10.77 32.93 1.75
CA SER A 321 -10.06 31.83 1.06
C SER A 321 -8.58 32.14 0.85
N GLN A 322 -8.25 33.40 0.52
CA GLN A 322 -6.85 33.85 0.38
C GLN A 322 -6.10 33.83 1.72
N GLU A 323 -6.77 34.24 2.79
CA GLU A 323 -6.18 34.26 4.12
C GLU A 323 -6.01 32.84 4.69
N LEU A 324 -7.00 31.96 4.47
CA LEU A 324 -6.89 30.55 4.81
C LEU A 324 -5.72 29.89 4.09
N ALA A 325 -5.54 30.16 2.79
CA ALA A 325 -4.42 29.62 2.02
C ALA A 325 -3.08 30.03 2.63
N LYS A 326 -2.92 31.27 3.08
CA LYS A 326 -1.69 31.73 3.77
C LYS A 326 -1.49 31.05 5.11
N ARG A 327 -2.55 30.93 5.91
CA ARG A 327 -2.51 30.31 7.24
C ARG A 327 -2.15 28.83 7.20
N LEU A 328 -2.62 28.14 6.15
CA LEU A 328 -2.36 26.72 5.94
C LEU A 328 -1.07 26.42 5.17
N ASP A 329 -0.40 27.41 4.57
CA ASP A 329 0.78 27.17 3.73
C ASP A 329 1.89 26.43 4.49
N GLY A 330 2.28 26.95 5.66
CA GLY A 330 3.27 26.30 6.54
C GLY A 330 2.82 24.93 7.06
N PRO A 331 1.66 24.83 7.74
CA PRO A 331 1.15 23.56 8.25
C PRO A 331 0.96 22.49 7.17
N ALA A 332 0.54 22.86 5.95
CA ALA A 332 0.36 21.90 4.87
C ALA A 332 1.69 21.34 4.39
N GLN A 333 2.73 22.17 4.25
CA GLN A 333 4.06 21.69 3.86
C GLN A 333 4.69 20.81 4.94
N GLU A 334 4.56 21.21 6.20
CA GLU A 334 5.02 20.40 7.33
C GLU A 334 4.29 19.04 7.37
N MET A 335 2.97 19.03 7.17
CA MET A 335 2.19 17.79 7.11
C MET A 335 2.63 16.90 5.93
N LEU A 336 2.99 17.47 4.77
CA LEU A 336 3.50 16.72 3.63
C LEU A 336 4.83 16.04 3.97
N THR A 337 5.80 16.81 4.49
CA THR A 337 7.10 16.27 4.91
C THR A 337 6.96 15.19 5.98
N LEU A 338 6.12 15.41 6.99
CA LEU A 338 5.89 14.44 8.07
C LEU A 338 5.15 13.19 7.55
N GLY A 339 4.19 13.35 6.63
CA GLY A 339 3.49 12.25 5.99
C GLY A 339 4.46 11.33 5.24
N SER A 340 5.33 11.90 4.40
CA SER A 340 6.36 11.14 3.67
C SER A 340 7.34 10.43 4.59
N LYS A 341 7.80 11.09 5.68
CA LYS A 341 8.63 10.46 6.71
C LYS A 341 7.91 9.29 7.38
N TYR A 342 6.65 9.48 7.76
CA TYR A 342 5.84 8.47 8.44
C TYR A 342 5.75 7.17 7.64
N SER A 343 5.46 7.25 6.34
CA SER A 343 5.37 6.05 5.50
C SER A 343 6.73 5.44 5.19
N THR A 344 7.75 6.27 4.96
CA THR A 344 9.13 5.78 4.74
C THR A 344 9.66 5.03 5.96
N GLU A 345 9.47 5.56 7.16
CA GLU A 345 9.90 4.91 8.41
C GLU A 345 9.14 3.61 8.65
N LEU A 346 7.84 3.55 8.30
CA LEU A 346 7.08 2.29 8.35
C LEU A 346 7.59 1.25 7.36
N ILE A 347 7.97 1.65 6.14
CA ILE A 347 8.55 0.73 5.15
C ILE A 347 9.85 0.11 5.67
N ASP A 348 10.65 0.86 6.44
CA ASP A 348 11.88 0.34 7.05
C ASP A 348 11.60 -0.59 8.26
N ILE A 349 10.46 -0.41 8.94
CA ILE A 349 10.04 -1.23 10.10
C ILE A 349 9.33 -2.53 9.65
N ASP A 350 8.56 -2.46 8.57
CA ASP A 350 7.66 -3.52 8.10
C ASP A 350 8.30 -4.90 7.98
N PRO A 351 9.48 -5.07 7.34
CA PRO A 351 10.11 -6.38 7.19
C PRO A 351 10.43 -7.05 8.53
N ALA A 352 10.82 -6.26 9.53
CA ALA A 352 11.13 -6.79 10.86
C ALA A 352 9.87 -7.30 11.57
N ILE A 353 8.76 -6.56 11.49
CA ILE A 353 7.49 -6.97 12.10
C ILE A 353 6.97 -8.25 11.44
N ILE A 354 6.99 -8.33 10.11
CA ILE A 354 6.60 -9.54 9.37
C ILE A 354 7.47 -10.73 9.78
N SER A 355 8.80 -10.56 9.86
CA SER A 355 9.72 -11.63 10.28
C SER A 355 9.47 -12.09 11.71
N ILE A 356 9.13 -11.18 12.63
CA ILE A 356 8.79 -11.53 14.03
C ILE A 356 7.49 -12.34 14.08
N ILE A 357 6.44 -11.92 13.37
CA ILE A 357 5.16 -12.63 13.33
C ILE A 357 5.35 -14.02 12.73
N ARG A 358 6.04 -14.11 11.59
CA ARG A 358 6.37 -15.37 10.91
C ARG A 358 7.17 -16.31 11.82
N TYR A 359 8.22 -15.80 12.48
CA TYR A 359 9.04 -16.58 13.40
C TYR A 359 8.19 -17.19 14.53
N ALA A 360 7.26 -16.41 15.09
CA ALA A 360 6.38 -16.87 16.15
C ALA A 360 5.41 -17.97 15.68
N ALA A 361 4.95 -17.90 14.43
CA ALA A 361 4.05 -18.88 13.82
C ALA A 361 4.76 -20.20 13.50
N GLU A 362 5.98 -20.15 12.97
CA GLU A 362 6.67 -21.32 12.44
C GLU A 362 7.48 -22.10 13.49
N ASN A 363 7.81 -21.47 14.63
CA ASN A 363 8.75 -22.04 15.60
C ASN A 363 8.05 -22.49 16.90
N LYS A 364 8.51 -23.63 17.44
CA LYS A 364 8.10 -24.09 18.77
C LYS A 364 8.76 -23.24 19.85
N LEU A 365 8.01 -22.27 20.35
CA LEU A 365 8.44 -21.36 21.41
C LEU A 365 8.33 -21.99 22.80
N ASN A 366 9.26 -21.68 23.70
CA ASN A 366 9.15 -22.04 25.12
C ASN A 366 8.13 -21.12 25.84
N LYS A 367 7.79 -21.40 27.10
CA LYS A 367 6.76 -20.63 27.84
C LYS A 367 7.12 -19.15 28.03
N GLU A 368 8.40 -18.82 28.21
CA GLU A 368 8.88 -17.45 28.43
C GLU A 368 8.84 -16.64 27.13
N ASP A 369 9.30 -17.23 26.02
CA ASP A 369 9.24 -16.65 24.69
C ASP A 369 7.78 -16.42 24.27
N LYS A 370 6.91 -17.43 24.45
CA LYS A 370 5.46 -17.29 24.18
C LYS A 370 4.85 -16.10 24.92
N GLN A 371 5.24 -15.88 26.18
CA GLN A 371 4.74 -14.73 26.94
C GLN A 371 5.25 -13.41 26.36
N SER A 372 6.53 -13.34 25.98
CA SER A 372 7.12 -12.16 25.35
C SER A 372 6.45 -11.81 24.00
N PHE A 373 6.18 -12.81 23.16
CA PHE A 373 5.48 -12.62 21.89
C PHE A 373 4.03 -12.15 22.10
N ARG A 374 3.30 -12.72 23.08
CA ARG A 374 1.94 -12.26 23.41
C ARG A 374 1.91 -10.80 23.82
N GLU A 375 2.81 -10.38 24.72
CA GLU A 375 2.88 -8.97 25.15
C GLU A 375 3.18 -8.03 23.97
N PHE A 376 4.05 -8.45 23.05
CA PHE A 376 4.35 -7.70 21.84
C PHE A 376 3.15 -7.62 20.90
N PHE A 377 2.45 -8.73 20.65
CA PHE A 377 1.26 -8.78 19.79
C PHE A 377 0.08 -8.00 20.37
N GLU A 378 -0.08 -7.94 21.70
CA GLU A 378 -1.08 -7.07 22.34
C GLU A 378 -0.81 -5.59 22.06
N ILE A 379 0.46 -5.16 22.12
CA ILE A 379 0.86 -3.78 21.78
C ILE A 379 0.56 -3.51 20.31
N LEU A 380 0.93 -4.44 19.42
CA LEU A 380 0.72 -4.33 17.99
C LEU A 380 -0.78 -4.27 17.64
N ALA A 381 -1.61 -5.12 18.25
CA ALA A 381 -3.06 -5.13 18.11
C ALA A 381 -3.69 -3.80 18.58
N GLY A 382 -3.17 -3.20 19.65
CA GLY A 382 -3.58 -1.88 20.11
C GLY A 382 -3.32 -0.78 19.07
N LEU A 383 -2.14 -0.80 18.44
CA LEU A 383 -1.79 0.10 17.35
C LEU A 383 -2.71 -0.09 16.15
N ILE A 384 -2.89 -1.34 15.71
CA ILE A 384 -3.78 -1.70 14.60
C ILE A 384 -5.20 -1.17 14.83
N ALA A 385 -5.76 -1.39 16.03
CA ALA A 385 -7.11 -0.94 16.37
C ALA A 385 -7.22 0.59 16.31
N ALA A 386 -6.21 1.31 16.81
CA ALA A 386 -6.16 2.76 16.74
C ALA A 386 -6.07 3.28 15.30
N THR A 387 -5.24 2.66 14.45
CA THR A 387 -5.11 3.01 13.03
C THR A 387 -6.42 2.78 12.28
N ARG A 388 -7.05 1.61 12.47
CA ARG A 388 -8.35 1.26 11.86
C ARG A 388 -9.46 2.23 12.26
N ALA A 389 -9.49 2.65 13.52
CA ALA A 389 -10.48 3.61 14.00
C ALA A 389 -10.35 4.98 13.32
N ASN A 390 -9.13 5.38 12.93
CA ASN A 390 -8.86 6.68 12.31
C ASN A 390 -8.91 6.68 10.77
N ALA A 391 -8.81 5.51 10.11
CA ALA A 391 -8.81 5.41 8.65
C ALA A 391 -10.01 6.11 7.96
N PRO A 392 -11.27 5.96 8.42
CA PRO A 392 -12.40 6.65 7.81
C PRO A 392 -12.29 8.19 7.90
N HIS A 393 -11.66 8.70 8.96
CA HIS A 393 -11.45 10.13 9.14
C HIS A 393 -10.43 10.69 8.15
N MET A 394 -9.33 9.96 7.91
CA MET A 394 -8.34 10.33 6.90
C MET A 394 -8.94 10.36 5.50
N GLN A 395 -9.74 9.35 5.15
CA GLN A 395 -10.44 9.29 3.86
C GLN A 395 -11.43 10.45 3.69
N ALA A 396 -12.25 10.73 4.70
CA ALA A 396 -13.19 11.84 4.68
C ALA A 396 -12.49 13.20 4.56
N PHE A 397 -11.34 13.38 5.24
CA PHE A 397 -10.55 14.59 5.14
C PHE A 397 -9.95 14.76 3.74
N ALA A 398 -9.41 13.70 3.12
CA ALA A 398 -8.90 13.73 1.75
C ALA A 398 -9.99 14.08 0.72
N GLU A 399 -11.20 13.52 0.87
CA GLU A 399 -12.33 13.85 0.01
C GLU A 399 -12.81 15.30 0.21
N GLY A 400 -12.91 15.75 1.47
CA GLY A 400 -13.26 17.12 1.82
C GLY A 400 -12.25 18.14 1.27
N ALA A 401 -10.96 17.86 1.37
CA ALA A 401 -9.91 18.69 0.79
C ALA A 401 -10.02 18.76 -0.75
N ARG A 402 -10.32 17.64 -1.42
CA ARG A 402 -10.54 17.59 -2.88
C ARG A 402 -11.72 18.46 -3.31
N SER A 403 -12.83 18.36 -2.60
CA SER A 403 -14.02 19.20 -2.83
C SER A 403 -13.69 20.68 -2.63
N THR A 404 -12.98 21.01 -1.54
CA THR A 404 -12.58 22.39 -1.21
C THR A 404 -11.62 22.97 -2.24
N ALA A 405 -10.72 22.16 -2.81
CA ALA A 405 -9.78 22.59 -3.85
C ALA A 405 -10.47 23.12 -5.12
N GLN A 406 -11.71 22.70 -5.38
CA GLN A 406 -12.50 23.16 -6.53
C GLN A 406 -13.13 24.54 -6.30
N SER A 407 -13.26 24.99 -5.06
CA SER A 407 -13.97 26.22 -4.71
C SER A 407 -13.23 27.50 -5.10
N SER A 408 -11.90 27.49 -5.07
CA SER A 408 -11.08 28.68 -5.33
C SER A 408 -9.69 28.32 -5.85
N ARG A 409 -9.20 29.09 -6.83
CA ARG A 409 -7.83 28.95 -7.34
C ARG A 409 -6.76 29.21 -6.27
N TYR A 410 -7.09 29.97 -5.23
CA TYR A 410 -6.15 30.37 -4.18
C TYR A 410 -5.96 29.28 -3.12
N ILE A 411 -7.01 28.51 -2.82
CA ILE A 411 -6.96 27.43 -1.83
C ILE A 411 -6.51 26.11 -2.44
N ARG A 412 -6.72 25.95 -3.75
CA ARG A 412 -6.39 24.72 -4.50
C ARG A 412 -4.96 24.20 -4.26
N PRO A 413 -3.89 25.02 -4.33
CA PRO A 413 -2.53 24.50 -4.15
C PRO A 413 -2.35 23.86 -2.77
N VAL A 414 -2.80 24.55 -1.71
CA VAL A 414 -2.70 24.08 -0.34
C VAL A 414 -3.54 22.82 -0.10
N MET A 415 -4.76 22.76 -0.64
CA MET A 415 -5.59 21.55 -0.52
C MET A 415 -5.01 20.35 -1.26
N ASN A 416 -4.28 20.58 -2.35
CA ASN A 416 -3.58 19.52 -3.06
C ASN A 416 -2.39 19.00 -2.25
N ILE A 417 -1.65 19.89 -1.58
CA ILE A 417 -0.56 19.52 -0.65
C ILE A 417 -1.12 18.68 0.50
N LEU A 418 -2.21 19.13 1.15
CA LEU A 418 -2.85 18.36 2.22
C LEU A 418 -3.35 17.00 1.73
N GLN A 419 -3.91 16.90 0.51
CA GLN A 419 -4.27 15.61 -0.08
C GLN A 419 -3.08 14.68 -0.26
N ALA A 420 -1.95 15.19 -0.76
CA ALA A 420 -0.72 14.41 -0.88
C ALA A 420 -0.18 13.98 0.49
N ALA A 421 -0.21 14.86 1.48
CA ALA A 421 0.20 14.54 2.85
C ALA A 421 -0.60 13.38 3.46
N ILE A 422 -1.94 13.42 3.32
CA ILE A 422 -2.82 12.34 3.80
C ILE A 422 -2.58 11.05 3.03
N GLN A 423 -2.24 11.14 1.73
CA GLN A 423 -1.95 9.97 0.93
C GLN A 423 -0.82 9.14 1.55
N HIS A 424 0.27 9.78 1.99
CA HIS A 424 1.36 9.08 2.67
C HIS A 424 0.91 8.39 3.95
N VAL A 425 0.03 9.05 4.72
CA VAL A 425 -0.55 8.44 5.94
C VAL A 425 -1.34 7.18 5.59
N ILE A 426 -2.20 7.24 4.57
CA ILE A 426 -2.99 6.10 4.08
C ILE A 426 -2.09 4.96 3.60
N ASP A 427 -1.00 5.27 2.90
CA ASP A 427 -0.03 4.28 2.45
C ASP A 427 0.64 3.57 3.65
N GLY A 428 1.01 4.30 4.70
CA GLY A 428 1.47 3.69 5.95
C GLY A 428 0.40 2.88 6.69
N GLN A 429 -0.89 3.25 6.60
CA GLN A 429 -1.98 2.41 7.15
C GLN A 429 -2.06 1.05 6.47
N THR A 430 -1.70 0.97 5.18
CA THR A 430 -1.70 -0.30 4.44
C THR A 430 -0.74 -1.31 5.06
N ILE A 431 0.43 -0.86 5.52
CA ILE A 431 1.43 -1.69 6.20
C ILE A 431 0.84 -2.26 7.49
N ILE A 432 0.28 -1.38 8.34
CA ILE A 432 -0.30 -1.79 9.63
C ILE A 432 -1.50 -2.74 9.45
N GLU A 433 -2.33 -2.51 8.42
CA GLU A 433 -3.43 -3.41 8.09
C GLU A 433 -2.96 -4.82 7.70
N GLU A 434 -1.79 -4.94 7.08
CA GLU A 434 -1.22 -6.24 6.75
C GLU A 434 -0.77 -6.99 8.01
N TRP A 435 -0.20 -6.29 8.99
CA TRP A 435 0.18 -6.91 10.26
C TRP A 435 -1.03 -7.49 11.01
N ASP A 436 -2.19 -6.82 11.01
CA ASP A 436 -3.43 -7.34 11.61
C ASP A 436 -3.87 -8.67 10.99
N ARG A 437 -3.67 -8.80 9.68
CA ARG A 437 -4.00 -10.02 8.96
C ARG A 437 -3.07 -11.15 9.41
N LEU A 438 -1.76 -10.92 9.36
CA LEU A 438 -0.77 -11.92 9.75
C LEU A 438 -0.95 -12.38 11.21
N LEU A 439 -1.28 -11.46 12.12
CA LEU A 439 -1.54 -11.83 13.52
C LEU A 439 -2.72 -12.77 13.68
N LYS A 440 -3.80 -12.59 12.92
CA LYS A 440 -4.97 -13.49 12.97
C LYS A 440 -4.62 -14.89 12.50
N ASP A 441 -3.74 -15.00 11.51
CA ASP A 441 -3.28 -16.29 10.99
C ASP A 441 -2.43 -17.05 12.04
N VAL A 442 -1.81 -16.34 13.00
CA VAL A 442 -1.11 -16.96 14.14
C VAL A 442 -2.06 -17.44 15.24
N ASP A 443 -3.12 -16.66 15.53
CA ASP A 443 -4.09 -17.00 16.58
C ASP A 443 -5.05 -18.15 16.18
N ASP A 444 -5.25 -18.40 14.88
CA ASP A 444 -6.15 -19.45 14.36
C ASP A 444 -5.51 -20.86 14.28
N ASP A 445 -4.28 -21.07 14.78
CA ASP A 445 -3.64 -22.40 14.80
C ASP A 445 -4.27 -23.31 15.90
N PRO A 446 -5.04 -24.36 15.51
CA PRO A 446 -5.76 -25.23 16.45
C PRO A 446 -4.86 -26.16 17.29
N GLU A 447 -3.54 -26.13 17.09
CA GLU A 447 -2.56 -26.90 17.88
C GLU A 447 -2.02 -26.17 19.11
N SER A 448 -2.63 -25.06 19.54
CA SER A 448 -2.54 -24.60 20.93
C SER A 448 -3.46 -25.49 21.78
N PRO A 449 -3.00 -26.57 22.44
CA PRO A 449 -3.86 -27.21 23.41
C PRO A 449 -4.05 -26.16 24.51
N ASP A 450 -5.28 -25.86 24.84
CA ASP A 450 -5.64 -25.42 26.17
C ASP A 450 -5.06 -26.47 27.15
N GLU A 451 -3.79 -26.33 27.53
CA GLU A 451 -3.23 -26.92 28.76
C GLU A 451 -3.81 -26.14 29.95
N ASP A 452 -5.13 -26.09 30.02
CA ASP A 452 -5.92 -25.71 31.19
C ASP A 452 -7.09 -26.70 31.28
N VAL A 453 -6.74 -28.00 31.36
CA VAL A 453 -7.59 -29.01 31.97
C VAL A 453 -6.73 -29.87 32.90
N ASP A 454 -7.07 -29.75 34.19
CA ASP A 454 -6.72 -30.56 35.36
C ASP A 454 -5.35 -30.33 36.06
N GLU A 455 -5.37 -29.54 37.14
CA GLU A 455 -5.34 -30.06 38.53
C GLU A 455 -5.96 -29.10 39.55
#